data_AF-A0A2D4UQP7-F1
#
_entry.id   AF-A0A2D4UQP7-F1
#
_cell.length_a   1.000
_cell.length_b   1.000
_cell.length_c   1.000
_cell.angle_alpha   90.00
_cell.angle_beta   90.00
_cell.angle_gamma   90.00
#
_symmetry.space_group_name_H-M   'P 1'
#
loop_
_entity.id
_entity.type
_entity.pdbx_description
1 polymer ?
#
loop_
_entity_poly.entity_id
_entity_poly.type
_entity_poly.pdbx_seq_one_letter_code
_entity_poly.pdbx_strand_id
1 'polypeptide(L)' 'MFATESELVLFCASSWRSALAAKTLQDMGLSNIRDMEGGFTAWKTVSLPTTEDD' A
#
# COMPACT_ATOMS: atom_id res chain seq x y z
N MET A 1 -6.27 5.79 -18.09
CA MET A 1 -5.46 6.67 -17.21
C MET A 1 -5.93 6.40 -15.80
N PHE A 2 -5.05 5.97 -14.90
CA PHE A 2 -5.38 5.83 -13.48
C PHE A 2 -5.57 7.23 -12.90
N ALA A 3 -6.78 7.78 -13.05
CA ALA A 3 -7.15 9.09 -12.54
C ALA A 3 -7.88 8.87 -11.21
N THR A 4 -7.12 8.68 -10.14
CA THR A 4 -7.67 8.82 -8.79
C THR A 4 -7.14 10.13 -8.26
N GLU A 5 -8.01 11.08 -7.96
CA GLU A 5 -7.63 12.28 -7.19
C GLU A 5 -7.26 11.89 -5.74
N SER A 6 -7.74 10.74 -5.27
CA SER A 6 -7.51 10.19 -3.94
C SER A 6 -6.12 9.61 -3.76
N GLU A 7 -5.53 9.80 -2.57
CA GLU A 7 -4.30 9.13 -2.16
C GLU A 7 -4.48 7.61 -2.15
N LEU A 8 -3.53 6.89 -2.77
CA LEU A 8 -3.48 5.44 -2.81
C LEU A 8 -2.37 4.95 -1.88
N VAL A 9 -2.76 4.16 -0.87
CA VAL A 9 -1.84 3.46 0.04
C VAL A 9 -1.76 2.00 -0.37
N LEU A 10 -0.61 1.57 -0.87
CA LEU A 10 -0.32 0.20 -1.26
C LEU A 10 0.26 -0.58 -0.08
N PHE A 11 -0.17 -1.81 0.11
CA PHE A 11 0.40 -2.70 1.12
C PHE A 11 0.52 -4.13 0.60
N CYS A 12 1.43 -4.88 1.22
CA CYS A 12 1.51 -6.33 1.07
C CYS A 12 1.84 -6.93 2.44
N ALA A 13 2.34 -8.17 2.50
CA ALA A 13 2.67 -8.79 3.79
C ALA A 13 3.74 -8.02 4.60
N SER A 14 4.79 -7.50 3.94
CA SER A 14 5.99 -6.92 4.57
C SER A 14 6.59 -5.72 3.80
N SER A 15 5.74 -4.97 3.11
CA SER A 15 6.03 -3.82 2.23
C SER A 15 6.89 -4.02 0.96
N TRP A 16 7.69 -5.09 0.80
CA TRP A 16 8.58 -5.21 -0.38
C TRP A 16 7.88 -5.12 -1.75
N ARG A 17 6.79 -5.87 -1.94
CA ARG A 17 6.06 -5.92 -3.22
C ARG A 17 5.29 -4.63 -3.49
N SER A 18 4.66 -4.08 -2.46
CA SER A 18 3.92 -2.82 -2.54
C SER A 18 4.82 -1.63 -2.80
N ALA A 19 6.04 -1.62 -2.24
CA ALA A 19 7.01 -0.56 -2.49
C ALA A 19 7.45 -0.53 -3.97
N LEU A 20 7.69 -1.69 -4.59
CA LEU A 20 8.03 -1.77 -6.02
C LEU A 20 6.88 -1.26 -6.91
N ALA A 21 5.64 -1.63 -6.59
CA ALA A 21 4.47 -1.15 -7.31
C ALA A 21 4.28 0.37 -7.13
N ALA A 22 4.46 0.86 -5.90
CA ALA A 22 4.39 2.29 -5.57
C ALA A 22 5.41 3.08 -6.39
N LYS A 23 6.66 2.59 -6.45
CA LYS A 23 7.73 3.21 -7.26
C LYS A 23 7.37 3.24 -8.74
N THR A 24 6.84 2.13 -9.27
CA THR A 24 6.43 2.06 -10.68
C THR A 24 5.34 3.09 -11.00
N LEU A 25 4.34 3.25 -10.12
CA LEU A 25 3.28 4.25 -10.31
C LEU A 25 3.81 5.69 -10.19
N GLN A 26 4.75 5.93 -9.28
CA GLN A 26 5.43 7.23 -9.18
C GLN A 26 6.23 7.54 -10.46
N ASP A 27 6.95 6.56 -11.01
CA ASP A 27 7.71 6.71 -12.26
C ASP A 27 6.78 6.93 -13.48
N MET A 28 5.53 6.47 -13.40
CA MET A 28 4.47 6.77 -14.38
C MET A 28 3.85 8.17 -14.21
N GLY A 29 4.24 8.93 -13.19
CA GLY A 29 3.79 10.31 -12.96
C GLY A 29 2.65 10.47 -11.95
N LEU A 30 2.28 9.42 -11.20
CA LEU A 30 1.29 9.55 -10.14
C LEU A 30 1.95 10.10 -8.86
N SER A 31 1.44 11.22 -8.35
CA SER A 31 2.01 11.93 -7.20
C SER A 31 1.41 11.52 -5.84
N ASN A 32 0.25 10.90 -5.86
CA ASN A 32 -0.56 10.55 -4.68
C ASN A 32 -0.46 9.07 -4.31
N ILE A 33 0.75 8.49 -4.43
CA ILE A 33 1.02 7.08 -4.12
C ILE A 33 1.91 6.96 -2.88
N ARG A 34 1.53 6.06 -1.97
CA ARG A 34 2.25 5.72 -0.73
C ARG A 34 2.35 4.20 -0.58
N ASP A 35 3.36 3.72 0.12
CA ASP A 35 3.45 2.34 0.61
C ASP A 35 3.33 2.30 2.15
N MET A 36 2.69 1.25 2.66
CA MET A 36 2.56 1.02 4.10
C MET A 36 3.80 0.30 4.64
N GLU A 37 4.60 1.00 5.45
CA GLU A 37 5.77 0.43 6.11
C GLU A 37 5.40 -0.81 6.94
N GLY A 38 6.22 -1.86 6.84
CA GLY A 38 5.99 -3.13 7.53
C GLY A 38 4.79 -3.95 7.04
N GLY A 39 3.97 -3.41 6.13
CA GLY A 39 2.82 -4.07 5.52
C GLY A 39 1.77 -4.57 6.53
N PHE A 40 1.00 -5.55 6.09
CA PHE A 40 -0.06 -6.16 6.89
C PHE A 40 0.46 -6.83 8.17
N THR A 41 1.72 -7.27 8.19
CA THR A 41 2.33 -7.83 9.40
C THR A 41 2.40 -6.77 10.50
N ALA A 42 2.93 -5.58 10.19
CA ALA A 42 3.00 -4.47 11.15
C ALA A 42 1.61 -4.03 11.61
N TRP A 43 0.64 -3.97 10.68
CA TRP A 43 -0.77 -3.69 11.00
C TRP A 43 -1.34 -4.64 12.07
N LYS A 44 -1.09 -5.94 11.91
CA LYS A 44 -1.49 -6.94 12.91
C LYS A 44 -0.71 -6.85 14.21
N THR A 45 0.59 -6.52 14.15
CA THR A 45 1.42 -6.37 15.36
C THR A 45 0.90 -5.28 16.30
N VAL A 46 0.37 -4.19 15.76
CA VAL A 46 -0.27 -3.14 16.55
C VAL A 46 -1.75 -3.40 16.84
N SER A 47 -2.24 -4.63 16.59
CA SER A 47 -3.60 -5.10 16.86
C SER A 47 -4.69 -4.21 16.25
N LEU A 48 -4.44 -3.66 15.06
CA LEU A 48 -5.44 -2.89 14.33
C LEU A 48 -6.52 -3.82 13.74
N PRO A 49 -7.74 -3.30 13.48
CA PRO A 49 -8.84 -4.08 12.94
C PRO A 49 -8.50 -4.77 11.61
N THR A 50 -8.89 -6.04 11.48
CA THR A 50 -8.78 -6.83 10.25
C THR A 50 -10.09 -7.54 9.98
N THR A 51 -10.41 -7.75 8.70
CA THR A 51 -11.52 -8.60 8.28
C THR A 51 -10.92 -9.87 7.68
N GLU A 52 -11.51 -11.02 8.02
CA GLU A 52 -11.23 -12.31 7.39
C GLU A 52 -12.54 -12.73 6.70
N ASP A 53 -12.45 -13.14 5.43
CA ASP A 53 -13.58 -13.78 4.75
C ASP A 53 -13.58 -15.26 5.16
N ASP A 54 -14.73 -15.77 5.64
CA ASP A 54 -14.93 -17.18 6.05
C ASP A 54 -14.73 -18.18 4.90
#